data_AF-W1WCL0-F1
#
_entry.id   AF-W1WCL0-F1
#
_cell.length_a   1.000
_cell.length_b   1.000
_cell.length_c   1.000
_cell.angle_alpha   90.00
_cell.angle_beta   90.00
_cell.angle_gamma   90.00
#
_symmetry.space_group_name_H-M   'P 1'
#
loop_
_entity.id
_entity.type
_entity.pdbx_description
1 polymer ?
#
loop_
_entity_poly.entity_id
_entity_poly.type
_entity_poly.pdbx_seq_one_letter_code
_entity_poly.pdbx_strand_id
1 'polypeptide(L)'
;MPKLISELPQLPISGIGVSGFPRREENSYMPAFMVGLGYGQSLSHMMNVPLHVFAHQENHILAALRELKTIPKDPFLALHLSGGTTELVYCHYKGEGIFESPIAGWSALAAEQTQAVTLRCWRPLRLTERFWFLADNRNRHQ
;
A
#
# COMPACT_ATOMS: atom_id res chain seq x y z
N MET A 1 -5.52 13.63 -13.41
CA MET A 1 -4.23 13.76 -12.69
C MET A 1 -3.56 15.12 -12.87
N PRO A 2 -3.39 15.69 -14.08
CA PRO A 2 -2.70 16.99 -14.24
C PRO A 2 -3.32 18.13 -13.43
N LYS A 3 -4.66 18.19 -13.41
CA LYS A 3 -5.42 19.21 -12.67
C LYS A 3 -5.26 19.11 -11.13
N LEU A 4 -5.26 17.89 -10.59
CA LEU A 4 -5.02 17.64 -9.16
C LEU A 4 -3.60 18.08 -8.74
N ILE A 5 -2.60 17.84 -9.60
CA ILE A 5 -1.22 18.23 -9.33
C ILE A 5 -1.08 19.76 -9.33
N SER A 6 -1.75 20.47 -10.25
CA SER A 6 -1.71 21.94 -10.30
C SER A 6 -2.40 22.63 -9.11
N GLU A 7 -3.26 21.91 -8.39
CA GLU A 7 -3.99 22.43 -7.22
C GLU A 7 -3.23 22.22 -5.90
N LEU A 8 -2.12 21.47 -5.92
CA LEU A 8 -1.33 21.20 -4.72
C LEU A 8 -0.53 22.45 -4.28
N PRO A 9 -0.42 22.71 -2.98
CA PRO A 9 0.45 23.78 -2.48
C PRO A 9 1.92 23.49 -2.84
N GLN A 10 2.63 24.52 -3.27
CA GLN A 10 4.07 24.47 -3.51
C GLN A 10 4.79 24.43 -2.16
N LEU A 11 5.16 23.23 -1.73
CA LEU A 11 5.93 22.99 -0.50
C LEU A 11 7.27 22.33 -0.85
N PRO A 12 8.32 22.53 -0.02
CA PRO A 12 9.57 21.80 -0.19
C PRO A 12 9.33 20.30 -0.16
N ILE A 13 9.68 19.62 -1.25
CA ILE A 13 9.61 18.16 -1.33
C ILE A 13 10.74 17.60 -0.45
N SER A 14 10.39 16.72 0.49
CA SER A 14 11.36 16.11 1.43
C SER A 14 11.70 14.66 1.08
N GLY A 15 11.03 14.07 0.09
CA GLY A 15 11.24 12.68 -0.32
C GLY A 15 10.28 12.27 -1.44
N ILE A 16 10.62 11.17 -2.11
CA ILE A 16 9.82 10.60 -3.22
C ILE A 16 9.50 9.16 -2.89
N GLY A 17 8.21 8.79 -2.93
CA GLY A 17 7.75 7.41 -2.78
C GLY A 17 7.30 6.85 -4.14
N VAL A 18 7.72 5.63 -4.47
CA VAL A 18 7.33 4.96 -5.73
C VAL A 18 7.07 3.47 -5.52
N SER A 19 6.06 2.94 -6.23
CA SER A 19 5.88 1.49 -6.36
C SER A 19 6.84 0.94 -7.40
N GLY A 20 7.80 0.11 -6.99
CA GLY A 20 8.82 -0.45 -7.89
C GLY A 20 8.44 -1.82 -8.46
N PHE A 21 7.56 -2.55 -7.78
CA PHE A 21 7.22 -3.94 -8.09
C PHE A 21 5.87 -4.34 -7.49
N PRO A 22 5.20 -5.39 -7.99
CA PRO A 22 3.95 -5.88 -7.41
C PRO A 22 4.06 -6.27 -5.92
N ARG A 23 5.04 -7.11 -5.57
CA ARG A 23 5.27 -7.71 -4.25
C ARG A 23 6.75 -7.85 -3.92
N ARG A 24 7.08 -7.96 -2.63
CA ARG A 24 8.47 -8.13 -2.18
C ARG A 24 8.92 -9.59 -2.28
N GLU A 25 9.05 -10.08 -3.51
CA GLU A 25 9.42 -11.46 -3.86
C GLU A 25 10.47 -11.45 -4.99
N GLU A 26 11.33 -12.47 -5.04
CA GLU A 26 12.50 -12.53 -5.94
C GLU A 26 12.15 -12.38 -7.44
N ASN A 27 10.98 -12.89 -7.86
CA ASN A 27 10.52 -12.85 -9.25
C ASN A 27 9.37 -11.86 -9.49
N SER A 28 9.18 -10.90 -8.58
CA SER A 28 8.11 -9.92 -8.69
C SER A 28 8.46 -8.77 -9.65
N TYR A 29 8.24 -8.99 -10.94
CA TYR A 29 8.48 -8.03 -12.01
C TYR A 29 7.20 -7.68 -12.75
N MET A 30 6.99 -6.39 -13.03
CA MET A 30 5.94 -5.95 -13.96
C MET A 30 6.39 -4.64 -14.65
N PRO A 31 6.50 -4.61 -15.99
CA PRO A 31 7.03 -3.46 -16.73
C PRO A 31 6.35 -2.13 -16.41
N ALA A 32 5.05 -2.16 -16.09
CA ALA A 32 4.27 -0.97 -15.76
C ALA A 32 4.85 -0.16 -14.58
N PHE A 33 5.55 -0.80 -13.63
CA PHE A 33 6.19 -0.10 -12.52
C PHE A 33 7.53 0.54 -12.89
N MET A 34 8.20 0.06 -13.94
CA MET A 34 9.54 0.53 -14.32
C MET A 34 9.54 1.99 -14.77
N VAL A 35 8.47 2.41 -15.46
CA VAL A 35 8.30 3.81 -15.89
C VAL A 35 8.23 4.72 -14.66
N GLY A 36 7.35 4.41 -13.70
CA GLY A 36 7.24 5.17 -12.46
C GLY A 36 8.53 5.19 -11.65
N LEU A 37 9.20 4.05 -11.52
CA LEU A 37 10.48 3.91 -10.84
C LEU A 37 11.56 4.80 -11.47
N GLY A 38 11.68 4.80 -12.80
CA GLY A 38 12.63 5.64 -13.52
C GLY A 38 12.40 7.14 -13.33
N TYR A 39 11.14 7.59 -13.33
CA TYR A 39 10.80 8.97 -12.99
C TYR A 39 11.15 9.31 -11.54
N GLY A 40 10.82 8.42 -10.59
CA GLY A 40 11.15 8.62 -9.17
C GLY A 40 12.65 8.74 -8.92
N GLN A 41 13.46 7.88 -9.55
CA GLN A 41 14.92 7.94 -9.49
C GLN A 41 15.47 9.26 -10.05
N SER A 42 14.98 9.66 -11.23
CA SER A 42 15.41 10.89 -11.89
C SER A 42 15.10 12.13 -11.03
N LEU A 43 13.87 12.22 -10.52
CA LEU A 43 13.44 13.33 -9.68
C LEU A 43 14.17 13.37 -8.34
N SER A 44 14.39 12.21 -7.70
CA SER A 44 15.11 12.10 -6.42
C SER A 44 16.53 12.63 -6.56
N HIS A 45 17.19 12.27 -7.67
CA HIS A 45 18.53 12.75 -7.97
C HIS A 45 18.55 14.27 -8.24
N MET A 46 17.64 14.76 -9.09
CA MET A 46 17.58 16.20 -9.43
C MET A 46 17.25 17.09 -8.23
N MET A 47 16.39 16.63 -7.33
CA MET A 47 15.95 17.38 -6.14
C MET A 47 16.82 17.14 -4.91
N ASN A 48 17.74 16.17 -4.96
CA ASN A 48 18.58 15.75 -3.84
C ASN A 48 17.76 15.36 -2.59
N VAL A 49 16.74 14.53 -2.79
CA VAL A 49 15.84 14.04 -1.72
C VAL A 49 15.80 12.52 -1.71
N PRO A 50 15.56 11.85 -0.56
CA PRO A 50 15.50 10.40 -0.47
C PRO A 50 14.42 9.80 -1.38
N LEU A 51 14.75 8.66 -1.99
CA LEU A 51 13.82 7.80 -2.74
C LEU A 51 13.44 6.60 -1.88
N HIS A 52 12.14 6.38 -1.71
CA HIS A 52 11.57 5.23 -1.03
C HIS A 52 10.84 4.34 -2.04
N VAL A 53 11.29 3.09 -2.17
CA VAL A 53 10.72 2.11 -3.10
C VAL A 53 9.92 1.08 -2.33
N PHE A 54 8.64 0.97 -2.69
CA PHE A 54 7.67 0.09 -2.02
C PHE A 54 7.12 -0.96 -2.99
N ALA A 55 6.65 -2.08 -2.44
CA ALA A 55 5.77 -2.96 -3.19
C ALA A 55 4.42 -2.27 -3.41
N HIS A 56 3.74 -2.56 -4.52
CA HIS A 56 2.39 -2.07 -4.75
C HIS A 56 1.42 -2.54 -3.67
N GLN A 57 1.54 -3.80 -3.24
CA GLN A 57 0.72 -4.36 -2.16
C GLN A 57 0.97 -3.67 -0.81
N GLU A 58 2.23 -3.40 -0.46
CA GLU A 58 2.59 -2.66 0.76
C GLU A 58 2.01 -1.25 0.74
N ASN A 59 2.02 -0.59 -0.43
CA ASN A 59 1.46 0.75 -0.57
C ASN A 59 -0.05 0.77 -0.28
N HIS A 60 -0.80 -0.26 -0.70
CA HIS A 60 -2.23 -0.39 -0.34
C HIS A 60 -2.44 -0.63 1.15
N ILE A 61 -1.61 -1.46 1.78
CA ILE A 61 -1.65 -1.69 3.24
C ILE A 61 -1.35 -0.38 4.00
N LEU A 62 -0.29 0.33 3.61
CA LEU A 62 0.11 1.62 4.20
C LEU A 62 -0.98 2.68 4.02
N ALA A 63 -1.60 2.75 2.85
CA ALA A 63 -2.70 3.68 2.57
C ALA A 63 -3.91 3.40 3.48
N ALA A 64 -4.27 2.13 3.68
CA ALA A 64 -5.33 1.75 4.61
C ALA A 64 -4.95 2.04 6.08
N LEU A 65 -3.68 1.85 6.47
CA LEU A 65 -3.18 2.19 7.81
C LEU A 65 -3.12 3.70 8.07
N ARG A 66 -3.08 4.54 7.03
CA ARG A 66 -3.04 6.01 7.20
C ARG A 66 -4.20 6.53 8.04
N GLU A 67 -5.38 5.91 7.96
CA GLU A 67 -6.54 6.31 8.76
C GLU A 67 -6.36 6.00 10.26
N LEU A 68 -5.57 4.97 10.60
CA LEU A 68 -5.23 4.64 11.98
C LEU A 68 -4.21 5.60 12.60
N LYS A 69 -3.55 6.46 11.80
CA LYS A 69 -2.48 7.38 12.22
C LYS A 69 -1.31 6.70 12.96
N THR A 70 -1.25 5.38 12.94
CA THR A 70 -0.23 4.56 13.58
C THR A 70 -0.02 3.29 12.78
N ILE A 71 1.20 2.77 12.80
CA ILE A 71 1.53 1.48 12.19
C ILE A 71 1.55 0.44 13.31
N PRO A 72 0.67 -0.59 13.28
CA PRO A 72 0.70 -1.68 14.24
C PRO A 72 2.08 -2.34 14.28
N LYS A 73 2.69 -2.40 15.46
CA LYS A 73 3.94 -3.15 15.69
C LYS A 73 3.67 -4.65 15.82
N ASP A 74 2.52 -4.99 16.38
CA ASP A 74 2.05 -6.37 16.46
C ASP A 74 1.60 -6.84 15.05
N PRO A 75 1.82 -8.11 14.69
CA PRO A 75 1.35 -8.64 13.42
C PRO A 75 -0.17 -8.57 13.25
N PHE A 76 -0.64 -8.38 12.01
CA PHE A 76 -2.06 -8.32 11.66
C PHE A 76 -2.36 -9.04 10.34
N LEU A 77 -3.63 -9.25 10.05
CA LEU A 77 -4.09 -9.79 8.77
C LEU A 77 -4.65 -8.66 7.91
N ALA A 78 -4.16 -8.53 6.69
CA ALA A 78 -4.73 -7.66 5.66
C ALA A 78 -5.48 -8.52 4.64
N LEU A 79 -6.75 -8.20 4.41
CA LEU A 79 -7.52 -8.74 3.29
C LEU A 79 -7.38 -7.77 2.12
N HIS A 80 -6.65 -8.18 1.08
CA HIS A 80 -6.45 -7.44 -0.15
C HIS A 80 -7.41 -7.98 -1.21
N LEU A 81 -8.38 -7.15 -1.60
CA LEU A 81 -9.33 -7.41 -2.68
C LEU A 81 -8.84 -6.64 -3.91
N SER A 82 -8.56 -7.36 -4.98
CA SER A 82 -8.28 -6.80 -6.30
C SER A 82 -9.40 -7.17 -7.27
N GLY A 83 -9.41 -6.59 -8.48
CA GLY A 83 -10.45 -6.83 -9.49
C GLY A 83 -10.62 -8.26 -10.02
N GLY A 84 -9.97 -9.25 -9.39
CA GLY A 84 -10.11 -10.67 -9.70
C GLY A 84 -9.53 -11.62 -8.65
N THR A 85 -8.88 -11.11 -7.60
CA THR A 85 -8.31 -11.95 -6.53
C THR A 85 -8.65 -11.41 -5.15
N THR A 86 -8.91 -12.33 -4.23
CA THR A 86 -9.03 -12.04 -2.80
C THR A 86 -7.87 -12.71 -2.08
N GLU A 87 -7.06 -11.94 -1.36
CA GLU A 87 -5.85 -12.42 -0.70
C GLU A 87 -5.86 -12.05 0.78
N LEU A 88 -5.62 -13.02 1.63
CA LEU A 88 -5.37 -12.82 3.05
C LEU A 88 -3.86 -12.80 3.27
N VAL A 89 -3.34 -11.69 3.78
CA VAL A 89 -1.92 -11.40 3.89
C VAL A 89 -1.57 -11.23 5.36
N TYR A 90 -0.67 -12.05 5.87
CA TYR A 90 -0.14 -11.86 7.22
C TYR A 90 0.93 -10.78 7.20
N CYS A 91 0.68 -9.65 7.85
CA CYS A 91 1.53 -8.47 7.81
C CYS A 91 2.27 -8.31 9.14
N HIS A 92 3.59 -8.28 9.07
CA HIS A 92 4.44 -7.95 10.21
C HIS A 92 5.36 -6.79 9.83
N TYR A 93 5.18 -5.65 10.48
CA TYR A 93 5.95 -4.45 10.21
C TYR A 93 7.42 -4.62 10.61
N LYS A 94 8.34 -4.38 9.68
CA LYS A 94 9.79 -4.50 9.91
C LYS A 94 10.49 -3.15 10.10
N GLY A 95 9.77 -2.04 9.97
CA GLY A 95 10.35 -0.70 9.95
C GLY A 95 10.38 -0.11 8.54
N GLU A 96 10.55 1.22 8.45
CA GLU A 96 10.75 1.94 7.18
C GLU A 96 9.68 1.69 6.08
N GLY A 97 8.44 1.41 6.48
CA GLY A 97 7.35 1.12 5.53
C GLY A 97 7.39 -0.30 4.95
N ILE A 98 8.27 -1.17 5.44
CA ILE A 98 8.43 -2.55 4.97
C ILE A 98 7.58 -3.50 5.82
N PHE A 99 6.91 -4.43 5.15
CA PHE A 99 6.20 -5.53 5.80
C PHE A 99 6.79 -6.86 5.35
N GLU A 100 6.95 -7.79 6.29
CA GLU A 100 6.95 -9.20 5.97
C GLU A 100 5.48 -9.60 5.75
N SER A 101 5.14 -9.97 4.51
CA SER A 101 3.75 -10.12 4.06
C SER A 101 3.44 -11.46 3.38
N PRO A 102 3.70 -12.63 3.99
CA PRO A 102 3.35 -13.91 3.40
C PRO A 102 1.83 -14.05 3.21
N ILE A 103 1.44 -14.69 2.12
CA ILE A 103 0.03 -15.01 1.83
C ILE A 103 -0.40 -16.12 2.79
N ALA A 104 -1.39 -15.81 3.63
CA ALA A 104 -2.02 -16.75 4.55
C ALA A 104 -3.19 -17.50 3.90
N GLY A 105 -3.72 -17.00 2.77
CA GLY A 105 -4.73 -17.67 1.95
C GLY A 105 -5.13 -16.85 0.73
N TRP A 106 -5.65 -17.49 -0.31
CA TRP A 106 -6.14 -16.83 -1.53
C TRP A 106 -7.43 -17.47 -2.03
N SER A 107 -8.28 -16.70 -2.71
CA SER A 107 -9.39 -17.22 -3.50
C SER A 107 -9.57 -16.40 -4.79
N ALA A 108 -10.02 -17.07 -5.84
CA ALA A 108 -10.33 -16.47 -7.15
C ALA A 108 -11.79 -16.00 -7.24
N LEU A 109 -12.34 -15.46 -6.14
CA LEU A 109 -13.67 -14.87 -6.18
C LEU A 109 -13.54 -13.48 -6.81
N ALA A 110 -14.21 -13.28 -7.94
CA ALA A 110 -14.29 -12.01 -8.64
C ALA A 110 -15.09 -11.01 -7.80
N ALA A 111 -14.39 -10.20 -6.99
CA ALA A 111 -14.91 -8.91 -6.60
C ALA A 111 -14.68 -7.96 -7.79
N GLU A 112 -15.77 -7.53 -8.41
CA GLU A 112 -15.85 -6.44 -9.39
C GLU A 112 -14.76 -5.36 -9.17
N GLN A 113 -14.07 -4.93 -10.24
CA GLN A 113 -12.87 -4.04 -10.35
C GLN A 113 -12.53 -3.05 -9.21
N THR A 114 -12.48 -3.52 -7.98
CA THR A 114 -12.33 -2.71 -6.78
C THR A 114 -11.04 -3.15 -6.12
N GLN A 115 -10.05 -2.26 -6.11
CA GLN A 115 -8.91 -2.40 -5.21
C GLN A 115 -9.37 -1.91 -3.83
N ALA A 116 -9.56 -2.82 -2.88
CA ALA A 116 -9.90 -2.50 -1.51
C ALA A 116 -9.00 -3.32 -0.57
N VAL A 117 -8.45 -2.67 0.46
CA VAL A 117 -7.76 -3.35 1.55
C VAL A 117 -8.58 -3.20 2.81
N THR A 118 -8.95 -4.33 3.41
CA THR A 118 -9.56 -4.39 4.73
C THR A 118 -8.53 -4.94 5.71
N LEU A 119 -8.22 -4.18 6.76
CA LEU A 119 -7.23 -4.58 7.77
C LEU A 119 -7.92 -5.14 9.00
N ARG A 120 -7.47 -6.29 9.48
CA ARG A 120 -7.91 -6.91 10.73
C ARG A 120 -6.70 -7.24 11.60
N CYS A 121 -6.48 -6.43 12.63
CA CYS A 121 -5.46 -6.69 13.64
C CYS A 121 -5.89 -7.86 14.53
N TRP A 122 -5.04 -8.89 14.61
CA TRP A 122 -5.28 -10.04 15.49
C TRP A 122 -4.25 -10.03 16.60
N ARG A 123 -4.67 -9.64 17.81
CA ARG A 123 -3.88 -9.85 19.03
C ARG A 123 -4.24 -11.21 19.62
N PRO A 124 -3.27 -12.13 19.84
CA PRO A 124 -3.54 -13.37 20.54
C PRO A 124 -3.73 -13.03 22.03
N LEU A 125 -4.94 -12.63 22.44
CA LEU A 125 -5.55 -12.83 23.79
C LEU A 125 -6.77 -11.94 24.13
N ARG A 126 -7.27 -11.02 23.29
CA ARG A 126 -8.53 -10.29 23.58
C ARG A 126 -9.40 -10.08 22.34
N LEU A 127 -10.60 -10.65 22.37
CA LEU A 127 -11.59 -10.77 21.30
C LEU A 127 -12.43 -9.50 21.02
N THR A 128 -12.07 -8.34 21.58
CA THR A 128 -13.04 -7.25 21.78
C THR A 128 -12.90 -6.04 20.88
N GLU A 129 -11.84 -5.91 20.07
CA GLU A 129 -11.68 -4.74 19.20
C GLU A 129 -11.80 -5.10 17.71
N ARG A 130 -12.96 -4.77 17.13
CA ARG A 130 -13.24 -4.89 15.70
C ARG A 130 -13.06 -3.52 15.06
N PHE A 131 -11.94 -3.29 14.39
CA PHE A 131 -11.78 -2.13 13.51
C PHE A 131 -12.00 -2.59 12.07
N TRP A 132 -13.04 -2.06 11.44
CA TRP A 132 -13.30 -2.22 10.01
C TRP A 132 -12.86 -0.96 9.32
N PHE A 133 -11.87 -1.07 8.42
CA PHE A 133 -11.50 0.01 7.52
C PHE A 133 -11.74 -0.47 6.10
N LEU A 134 -12.67 0.19 5.42
CA LEU A 134 -12.93 0.03 4.00
C LEU A 134 -12.28 1.22 3.30
N ALA A 135 -11.03 1.08 2.84
CA ALA A 135 -10.44 2.04 1.94
C ALA A 135 -11.06 1.81 0.54
N ASP A 136 -12.27 2.34 0.32
CA ASP A 136 -12.89 2.39 -1.00
C ASP A 136 -12.29 3.60 -1.75
N ASN A 137 -11.56 3.33 -2.83
CA ASN A 137 -10.92 4.37 -3.65
C ASN A 137 -11.88 4.97 -4.69
N ARG A 138 -13.20 4.79 -4.52
CA ARG A 138 -14.22 5.49 -5.31
C ARG A 138 -14.38 6.93 -4.83
N ASN A 139 -14.08 7.87 -5.74
CA ASN A 139 -14.49 9.27 -5.76
C ASN A 139 -15.37 9.73 -4.57
N ARG A 140 -14.77 10.39 -3.58
CA ARG A 140 -15.50 11.38 -2.77
C ARG A 140 -15.46 12.72 -3.50
N HIS A 141 -16.24 12.82 -4.58
CA HIS A 141 -16.79 14.09 -5.02
C HIS A 141 -18.16 14.25 -4.38
N GLN A 142 -18.20 14.98 -3.27
CA GLN A 142 -19.29 15.88 -2.90
C GLN A 142 -18.67 17.12 -2.26
#